data_AF-A0A368F1M4-F1
#
_entry.id   AF-A0A368F1M4-F1
#
_cell.length_a   1.000
_cell.length_b   1.000
_cell.length_c   1.000
_cell.angle_alpha   90.00
_cell.angle_beta   90.00
_cell.angle_gamma   90.00
#
_symmetry.space_group_name_H-M   'P 1'
#
loop_
_entity.id
_entity.type
_entity.pdbx_description
1 polymer ?
#
loop_
_entity_poly.entity_id
_entity_poly.type
_entity_poly.pdbx_seq_one_letter_code
_entity_poly.pdbx_strand_id
1 'polypeptide(L)'
;MNFIVRIAERLFSSSQDVSAGIWTYGYSNNWILKIKDDTMCHNSKNFSEQVNATMQIQNAKKPRIDNDRVISVINSCSDKCRHANCLVFFSGVTDISVWKKKTEPKEGDKYQKLNMTRDSEISRIVAVSLKSVDFTDVVMSPIGIAVKASANYSDDDVAKVVEAILEKNIRRRITDKNL
;
A
#
# COMPACT_ATOMS: atom_id res chain seq x y z
N MET A 1 -11.78 15.17 5.83
CA MET A 1 -10.88 14.32 6.64
C MET A 1 -10.11 13.39 5.70
N ASN A 2 -8.79 13.22 5.89
CA ASN A 2 -7.91 12.49 4.98
C ASN A 2 -8.23 10.98 4.95
N PHE A 3 -8.36 10.39 3.75
CA PHE A 3 -8.71 8.97 3.57
C PHE A 3 -7.75 8.02 4.28
N ILE A 4 -6.44 8.27 4.19
CA ILE A 4 -5.41 7.45 4.84
C ILE A 4 -5.50 7.57 6.37
N VAL A 5 -5.80 8.76 6.88
CA VAL A 5 -6.01 9.00 8.32
C VAL A 5 -7.20 8.19 8.83
N ARG A 6 -8.33 8.17 8.12
CA ARG A 6 -9.51 7.38 8.51
C ARG A 6 -9.27 5.88 8.52
N ILE A 7 -8.47 5.38 7.58
CA ILE A 7 -8.01 3.98 7.57
C ILE A 7 -7.18 3.69 8.82
N ALA A 8 -6.23 4.56 9.14
CA ALA A 8 -5.37 4.41 10.31
C ALA A 8 -6.17 4.47 11.62
N GLU A 9 -7.07 5.44 11.80
CA GLU A 9 -7.95 5.54 12.97
C GLU A 9 -8.72 4.23 13.22
N ARG A 10 -9.31 3.66 12.17
CA ARG A 10 -10.03 2.39 12.27
C ARG A 10 -9.11 1.21 12.53
N LEU A 11 -7.88 1.22 11.99
CA LEU A 11 -6.88 0.18 12.24
C LEU A 11 -6.39 0.22 13.69
N PHE A 12 -5.97 1.38 14.21
CA PHE A 12 -5.53 1.53 15.61
C PHE A 12 -6.65 1.27 16.62
N SER A 13 -7.92 1.46 16.23
CA SER A 13 -9.06 1.10 17.08
C SER A 13 -9.34 -0.41 17.09
N SER A 14 -8.70 -1.20 16.22
CA SER A 14 -8.98 -2.64 16.08
C SER A 14 -8.14 -3.53 17.00
N SER A 15 -6.97 -3.08 17.43
CA SER A 15 -6.07 -3.77 18.37
C SER A 15 -5.07 -2.78 18.97
N GLN A 16 -4.57 -3.06 20.19
CA GLN A 16 -3.54 -2.26 20.85
C GLN A 16 -2.14 -2.47 20.28
N ASP A 17 -1.91 -3.60 19.58
CA ASP A 17 -0.59 -3.97 19.02
C ASP A 17 -0.41 -3.49 17.57
N VAL A 18 -1.18 -2.49 17.14
CA VAL A 18 -1.03 -1.90 15.81
C VAL A 18 0.08 -0.86 15.81
N SER A 19 0.97 -0.96 14.84
CA SER A 19 1.87 0.12 14.45
C SER A 19 1.75 0.39 12.95
N ALA A 20 1.99 1.63 12.53
CA ALA A 20 1.97 2.01 11.13
C ALA A 20 2.98 3.11 10.82
N GLY A 21 3.69 2.98 9.71
CA GLY A 21 4.54 4.02 9.13
C GLY A 21 3.97 4.53 7.81
N ILE A 22 4.34 5.75 7.42
CA ILE A 22 3.95 6.31 6.13
C ILE A 22 5.17 6.76 5.34
N TRP A 23 5.12 6.50 4.03
CA TRP A 23 6.08 6.97 3.06
C TRP A 23 5.36 7.41 1.78
N THR A 24 5.89 8.43 1.12
CA THR A 24 5.29 9.02 -0.08
C THR A 24 6.29 9.04 -1.22
N TYR A 25 5.84 8.78 -2.45
CA TYR A 25 6.64 8.85 -3.67
C TYR A 25 6.08 9.92 -4.62
N GLY A 26 6.68 10.10 -5.80
CA GLY A 26 6.26 11.11 -6.76
C GLY A 26 6.89 12.47 -6.48
N TYR A 27 6.07 13.50 -6.37
CA TYR A 27 6.49 14.88 -6.09
C TYR A 27 6.70 15.13 -4.59
N SER A 28 7.18 14.15 -3.83
CA SER A 28 7.53 14.29 -2.41
C SER A 28 9.04 14.52 -2.24
N ASN A 29 9.49 14.79 -1.01
CA ASN A 29 10.91 14.90 -0.69
C ASN A 29 11.63 13.57 -0.44
N ASN A 30 10.92 12.44 -0.54
CA ASN A 30 11.46 11.14 -0.17
C ASN A 30 12.12 10.42 -1.36
N TRP A 31 13.34 9.91 -1.13
CA TRP A 31 14.11 9.16 -2.13
C TRP A 31 14.12 7.66 -1.88
N ILE A 32 13.96 7.28 -0.61
CA ILE A 32 14.18 5.92 -0.12
C ILE A 32 13.05 5.60 0.83
N LEU A 33 12.44 4.43 0.66
CA LEU A 33 11.57 3.83 1.66
C LEU A 33 12.45 3.22 2.76
N LYS A 34 12.27 3.67 4.01
CA LYS A 34 12.95 3.13 5.19
C LYS A 34 11.89 2.61 6.14
N ILE A 35 12.11 1.40 6.66
CA ILE A 35 11.26 0.77 7.67
C ILE A 35 12.13 0.52 8.90
N LYS A 36 11.79 1.21 9.99
CA LYS A 36 12.52 1.25 11.27
C LYS A 36 11.55 1.57 12.41
N ASP A 37 11.90 1.23 13.65
CA ASP A 37 11.13 1.60 14.84
C ASP A 37 10.72 3.08 14.88
N ASP A 38 11.66 4.00 14.62
CA ASP A 38 11.41 5.46 14.66
C ASP A 38 10.50 5.98 13.54
N THR A 39 10.18 5.14 12.56
CA THR A 39 9.25 5.46 11.46
C THR A 39 7.84 4.91 11.68
N MET A 40 7.63 4.11 12.74
CA MET A 40 6.35 3.46 13.05
C MET A 40 5.64 4.19 14.19
N CYS A 41 4.41 4.64 13.96
CA CYS A 41 3.54 5.21 14.98
C CYS A 41 2.68 4.14 15.65
N HIS A 42 2.50 4.22 16.96
CA HIS A 42 1.71 3.29 17.77
C HIS A 42 0.33 3.82 18.17
N ASN A 43 -0.07 4.97 17.63
CA ASN A 43 -1.41 5.52 17.83
C ASN A 43 -1.83 6.39 16.65
N SER A 44 -3.14 6.58 16.50
CA SER A 44 -3.75 7.32 15.38
C SER A 44 -3.37 8.79 15.37
N LYS A 45 -3.20 9.43 16.52
CA LYS A 45 -2.83 10.85 16.62
C LYS A 45 -1.45 11.10 16.02
N ASN A 46 -0.44 10.40 16.51
CA ASN A 46 0.94 10.53 16.03
C ASN A 46 1.04 10.15 14.54
N PHE A 47 0.34 9.09 14.12
CA PHE A 47 0.31 8.72 12.71
C PHE A 47 -0.32 9.83 11.84
N SER A 48 -1.41 10.45 12.28
CA SER A 48 -2.06 11.55 11.55
C SER A 48 -1.15 12.77 11.42
N GLU A 49 -0.40 13.10 12.46
CA GLU A 49 0.62 14.15 12.42
C GLU A 49 1.72 13.80 11.41
N GLN A 50 2.19 12.54 11.41
CA GLN A 50 3.18 12.05 10.44
C GLN A 50 2.64 12.06 9.00
N VAL A 51 1.38 11.72 8.77
CA VAL A 51 0.72 11.81 7.46
C VAL A 51 0.76 13.26 6.96
N ASN A 52 0.38 14.22 7.80
CA ASN A 52 0.39 15.63 7.44
C ASN A 52 1.80 16.15 7.15
N ALA A 53 2.81 15.71 7.92
CA ALA A 53 4.20 16.08 7.68
C ALA A 53 4.77 15.45 6.39
N THR A 54 4.35 14.23 6.05
CA THR A 54 4.94 13.43 4.95
C THR A 54 4.25 13.66 3.60
N MET A 55 2.94 13.93 3.58
CA MET A 55 2.14 14.16 2.37
C MET A 55 2.23 15.61 1.87
N GLN A 56 3.44 16.16 1.81
CA GLN A 56 3.68 17.52 1.30
C GLN A 56 4.16 17.46 -0.15
N ILE A 57 3.31 17.89 -1.07
CA ILE A 57 3.67 18.01 -2.49
C ILE A 57 4.71 19.13 -2.63
N GLN A 58 5.82 18.80 -3.29
CA GLN A 58 6.87 19.74 -3.61
C GLN A 58 6.54 20.41 -4.94
N ASN A 59 6.80 21.71 -5.02
CA ASN A 59 6.78 22.47 -6.27
C ASN A 59 8.03 22.14 -7.11
N ALA A 60 8.14 20.89 -7.53
CA ALA A 60 9.22 20.39 -8.36
C ALA A 60 8.74 20.18 -9.81
N LYS A 61 9.61 20.47 -10.78
CA LYS A 61 9.31 20.25 -12.21
C LYS A 61 9.18 18.77 -12.60
N LYS A 62 9.77 17.86 -11.81
CA LYS A 62 9.78 16.41 -12.04
C LYS A 62 9.58 15.66 -10.72
N PRO A 63 8.95 14.47 -10.74
CA PRO A 63 8.85 13.64 -9.55
C PRO A 63 10.25 13.15 -9.13
N ARG A 64 10.47 12.97 -7.83
CA ARG A 64 11.70 12.34 -7.32
C ARG A 64 11.72 10.84 -7.58
N ILE A 65 10.54 10.21 -7.54
CA ILE A 65 10.31 8.81 -7.89
C ILE A 65 9.13 8.78 -8.84
N ASP A 66 9.39 8.41 -10.08
CA ASP A 66 8.38 8.21 -11.12
C ASP A 66 7.62 6.88 -10.93
N ASN A 67 6.53 6.73 -11.66
CA ASN A 67 5.67 5.55 -11.56
C ASN A 67 6.39 4.29 -12.04
N ASP A 68 7.24 4.35 -13.06
CA ASP A 68 7.91 3.16 -13.60
C ASP A 68 8.98 2.60 -12.65
N ARG A 69 9.43 3.39 -11.65
CA ARG A 69 10.46 2.98 -10.70
C ARG A 69 9.94 2.72 -9.28
N VAL A 70 8.75 3.21 -8.90
CA VAL A 70 8.25 3.07 -7.52
C VAL A 70 8.17 1.62 -7.03
N ILE A 71 7.72 0.69 -7.88
CA ILE A 71 7.63 -0.74 -7.51
C ILE A 71 9.03 -1.32 -7.28
N SER A 72 10.01 -0.95 -8.11
CA SER A 72 11.41 -1.35 -7.92
C SER A 72 11.99 -0.83 -6.60
N VAL A 73 11.69 0.42 -6.23
CA VAL A 73 12.12 1.00 -4.94
C VAL A 73 11.51 0.24 -3.77
N ILE A 74 10.20 -0.05 -3.83
CA ILE A 74 9.50 -0.81 -2.78
C ILE A 74 10.08 -2.21 -2.65
N ASN A 75 10.22 -2.95 -3.77
CA ASN A 75 10.70 -4.32 -3.74
C ASN A 75 12.17 -4.44 -3.28
N SER A 76 12.95 -3.37 -3.44
CA SER A 76 14.36 -3.30 -3.00
C SER A 76 14.52 -2.85 -1.54
N CYS A 77 13.44 -2.39 -0.90
CA CYS A 77 13.44 -1.98 0.50
C CYS A 77 13.73 -3.18 1.41
N SER A 78 14.54 -2.96 2.44
CA SER A 78 14.94 -3.96 3.42
C SER A 78 14.36 -3.59 4.79
N ASP A 79 13.71 -4.56 5.45
CA ASP A 79 13.13 -4.42 6.79
C ASP A 79 13.78 -5.42 7.75
N LYS A 80 15.10 -5.26 7.97
CA LYS A 80 15.92 -6.24 8.70
C LYS A 80 15.39 -6.65 10.08
N CYS A 81 14.71 -5.74 10.79
CA CYS A 81 14.15 -6.03 12.11
C CYS A 81 12.66 -6.40 12.06
N ARG A 82 12.08 -6.55 10.86
CA ARG A 82 10.74 -7.09 10.61
C ARG A 82 9.64 -6.27 11.29
N HIS A 83 9.75 -4.95 11.20
CA HIS A 83 8.78 -4.04 11.81
C HIS A 83 7.43 -4.07 11.08
N ALA A 84 7.41 -4.50 9.80
CA ALA A 84 6.21 -4.55 8.99
C ALA A 84 5.88 -5.97 8.51
N ASN A 85 4.63 -6.37 8.73
CA ASN A 85 4.05 -7.60 8.17
C ASN A 85 3.05 -7.33 7.02
N CYS A 86 2.67 -6.06 6.81
CA CYS A 86 1.72 -5.63 5.80
C CYS A 86 2.23 -4.39 5.05
N LEU A 87 2.13 -4.42 3.72
CA LEU A 87 2.39 -3.27 2.85
C LEU A 87 1.08 -2.79 2.24
N VAL A 88 0.73 -1.52 2.47
CA VAL A 88 -0.41 -0.88 1.81
C VAL A 88 0.11 0.14 0.79
N PHE A 89 -0.11 -0.13 -0.49
CA PHE A 89 0.34 0.71 -1.59
C PHE A 89 -0.81 1.52 -2.18
N PHE A 90 -0.83 2.82 -1.92
CA PHE A 90 -1.80 3.75 -2.50
C PHE A 90 -1.26 4.35 -3.79
N SER A 91 -2.07 4.37 -4.85
CA SER A 91 -1.68 5.02 -6.11
C SER A 91 -2.84 5.77 -6.76
N GLY A 92 -2.53 6.97 -7.25
CA GLY A 92 -3.44 7.84 -7.98
C GLY A 92 -3.28 7.79 -9.50
N VAL A 93 -2.62 6.77 -10.04
CA VAL A 93 -2.47 6.59 -11.50
C VAL A 93 -3.82 6.29 -12.13
N THR A 94 -4.04 6.81 -13.34
CA THR A 94 -5.24 6.59 -14.14
C THR A 94 -5.07 5.50 -15.20
N ASP A 95 -3.84 5.00 -15.37
CA ASP A 95 -3.50 3.94 -16.32
C ASP A 95 -2.49 2.98 -15.67
N ILE A 96 -2.82 1.70 -15.60
CA ILE A 96 -1.95 0.63 -15.10
C ILE A 96 -0.71 0.43 -15.99
N SER A 97 -0.75 0.90 -17.25
CA SER A 97 0.33 0.72 -18.22
C SER A 97 1.67 1.31 -17.76
N VAL A 98 1.65 2.28 -16.84
CA VAL A 98 2.84 2.86 -16.20
C VAL A 98 3.73 1.83 -15.49
N TRP A 99 3.17 0.65 -15.16
CA TRP A 99 3.89 -0.45 -14.52
C TRP A 99 4.09 -1.67 -15.42
N LYS A 100 3.86 -1.55 -16.73
CA LYS A 100 4.25 -2.61 -17.66
C LYS A 100 5.74 -2.90 -17.53
N LYS A 101 6.13 -4.16 -17.60
CA LYS A 101 7.53 -4.54 -17.68
C LYS A 101 8.10 -4.01 -19.00
N LYS A 102 9.34 -3.52 -18.96
CA LYS A 102 10.05 -3.00 -20.15
C LYS A 102 10.60 -4.13 -21.04
N THR A 103 10.70 -5.34 -20.50
CA THR A 103 11.13 -6.55 -21.21
C THR A 103 9.92 -7.28 -21.80
N GLU A 104 10.14 -8.09 -22.86
CA GLU A 104 9.08 -8.93 -23.42
C GLU A 104 8.46 -9.80 -22.32
N PRO A 105 7.15 -9.66 -22.06
CA PRO A 105 6.51 -10.40 -20.98
C PRO A 105 6.31 -11.85 -21.40
N LYS A 106 6.56 -12.78 -20.47
CA LYS A 106 5.95 -14.11 -20.55
C LYS A 106 4.44 -13.95 -20.44
N GLU A 107 3.68 -14.84 -21.06
CA GLU A 107 2.21 -14.83 -20.99
C GLU A 107 1.75 -14.78 -19.52
N GLY A 108 0.87 -13.82 -19.18
CA GLY A 108 0.42 -13.58 -17.81
C GLY A 108 1.33 -12.73 -16.90
N ASP A 109 2.51 -12.30 -17.36
CA ASP A 109 3.51 -11.56 -16.56
C ASP A 109 3.85 -10.17 -17.12
N LYS A 110 2.80 -9.43 -17.50
CA LYS A 110 2.90 -8.15 -18.21
C LYS A 110 3.33 -6.95 -17.34
N TYR A 111 3.08 -7.02 -16.04
CA TYR A 111 3.25 -5.89 -15.12
C TYR A 111 4.26 -6.20 -14.02
N GLN A 112 4.95 -5.17 -13.55
CA GLN A 112 5.76 -5.26 -12.33
C GLN A 112 4.86 -5.68 -11.16
N LYS A 113 5.36 -6.58 -10.31
CA LYS A 113 4.64 -7.08 -9.15
C LYS A 113 5.15 -6.41 -7.88
N LEU A 114 4.24 -5.97 -7.01
CA LEU A 114 4.57 -5.61 -5.64
C LEU A 114 4.94 -6.89 -4.88
N ASN A 115 6.20 -6.99 -4.50
CA ASN A 115 6.75 -8.15 -3.82
C ASN A 115 7.98 -7.72 -3.02
N MET A 116 7.74 -7.13 -1.84
CA MET A 116 8.82 -6.73 -0.93
C MET A 116 9.28 -7.95 -0.14
N THR A 117 10.38 -8.55 -0.57
CA THR A 117 10.91 -9.82 -0.01
C THR A 117 12.28 -9.69 0.66
N ARG A 118 12.93 -8.53 0.57
CA ARG A 118 14.32 -8.38 1.04
C ARG A 118 14.33 -8.18 2.54
N ASP A 119 14.80 -9.19 3.27
CA ASP A 119 14.86 -9.20 4.74
C ASP A 119 13.52 -8.85 5.42
N SER A 120 12.39 -9.00 4.73
CA SER A 120 11.06 -8.60 5.18
C SER A 120 10.17 -9.82 5.48
N GLU A 121 9.22 -9.66 6.39
CA GLU A 121 8.18 -10.68 6.69
C GLU A 121 6.80 -10.23 6.24
N ILE A 122 6.74 -9.59 5.08
CA ILE A 122 5.47 -9.17 4.49
C ILE A 122 4.64 -10.40 4.13
N SER A 123 3.56 -10.60 4.88
CA SER A 123 2.57 -11.64 4.66
C SER A 123 1.32 -11.09 3.96
N ARG A 124 1.18 -9.77 3.89
CA ARG A 124 0.02 -9.09 3.29
C ARG A 124 0.44 -7.90 2.44
N ILE A 125 -0.07 -7.83 1.21
CA ILE A 125 0.08 -6.66 0.33
C ILE A 125 -1.31 -6.19 -0.07
N VAL A 126 -1.61 -4.92 0.15
CA VAL A 126 -2.88 -4.29 -0.24
C VAL A 126 -2.59 -3.14 -1.20
N ALA A 127 -2.95 -3.30 -2.48
CA ALA A 127 -2.82 -2.24 -3.48
C ALA A 127 -4.15 -1.48 -3.61
N VAL A 128 -4.15 -0.21 -3.23
CA VAL A 128 -5.34 0.65 -3.22
C VAL A 128 -5.28 1.64 -4.39
N SER A 129 -6.23 1.54 -5.30
CA SER A 129 -6.39 2.50 -6.39
C SER A 129 -7.27 3.67 -5.94
N LEU A 130 -6.70 4.88 -5.98
CA LEU A 130 -7.40 6.14 -5.70
C LEU A 130 -8.16 6.68 -6.93
N LYS A 131 -7.98 6.06 -8.10
CA LYS A 131 -8.63 6.41 -9.37
C LYS A 131 -9.39 5.24 -9.99
N SER A 132 -9.76 4.26 -9.16
CA SER A 132 -10.56 3.07 -9.54
C SER A 132 -9.94 2.22 -10.67
N VAL A 133 -8.64 2.31 -10.89
CA VAL A 133 -7.86 1.43 -11.77
C VAL A 133 -7.73 0.04 -11.15
N ASP A 134 -7.79 -1.00 -11.97
CA ASP A 134 -7.56 -2.37 -11.52
C ASP A 134 -6.09 -2.65 -11.27
N PHE A 135 -5.73 -3.04 -10.04
CA PHE A 135 -4.36 -3.42 -9.67
C PHE A 135 -4.18 -4.92 -9.44
N THR A 136 -5.15 -5.76 -9.84
CA THR A 136 -5.09 -7.22 -9.67
C THR A 136 -3.82 -7.80 -10.31
N ASP A 137 -3.41 -7.27 -11.47
CA ASP A 137 -2.19 -7.70 -12.16
C ASP A 137 -0.88 -7.15 -11.56
N VAL A 138 -0.95 -6.30 -10.53
CA VAL A 138 0.24 -5.74 -9.84
C VAL A 138 0.49 -6.44 -8.51
N VAL A 139 -0.51 -7.13 -7.96
CA VAL A 139 -0.38 -7.91 -6.72
C VAL A 139 -0.23 -9.40 -7.01
N MET A 140 0.24 -10.17 -6.02
CA MET A 140 0.47 -11.62 -6.12
C MET A 140 -0.44 -12.39 -5.15
N SER A 141 -1.19 -13.37 -5.66
CA SER A 141 -1.96 -14.29 -4.81
C SER A 141 -1.03 -15.25 -4.04
N PRO A 142 -1.36 -15.67 -2.79
CA PRO A 142 -2.54 -15.31 -1.99
C PRO A 142 -2.36 -14.09 -1.07
N ILE A 143 -1.13 -13.55 -0.99
CA ILE A 143 -0.78 -12.48 -0.05
C ILE A 143 -1.30 -11.09 -0.48
N GLY A 144 -1.54 -10.92 -1.77
CA GLY A 144 -1.89 -9.65 -2.41
C GLY A 144 -3.39 -9.46 -2.63
N ILE A 145 -3.90 -8.28 -2.31
CA ILE A 145 -5.28 -7.86 -2.54
C ILE A 145 -5.28 -6.51 -3.26
N ALA A 146 -6.05 -6.38 -4.34
CA ALA A 146 -6.32 -5.10 -4.97
C ALA A 146 -7.66 -4.53 -4.50
N VAL A 147 -7.68 -3.26 -4.10
CA VAL A 147 -8.88 -2.53 -3.65
C VAL A 147 -9.04 -1.29 -4.52
N LYS A 148 -10.24 -1.09 -5.07
CA LYS A 148 -10.60 0.13 -5.79
C LYS A 148 -11.38 1.03 -4.84
N ALA A 149 -10.83 2.20 -4.52
CA ALA A 149 -11.57 3.21 -3.79
C ALA A 149 -12.50 3.95 -4.75
N SER A 150 -13.66 4.38 -4.26
CA SER A 150 -14.54 5.28 -4.99
C SER A 150 -14.02 6.72 -4.95
N ALA A 151 -14.55 7.59 -5.82
CA ALA A 151 -14.09 8.97 -5.95
C ALA A 151 -14.29 9.82 -4.69
N ASN A 152 -15.23 9.46 -3.82
CA ASN A 152 -15.53 10.20 -2.60
C ASN A 152 -14.84 9.61 -1.35
N TYR A 153 -14.12 8.50 -1.48
CA TYR A 153 -13.45 7.82 -0.36
C TYR A 153 -14.39 7.58 0.83
N SER A 154 -15.52 6.93 0.56
CA SER A 154 -16.59 6.64 1.54
C SER A 154 -16.11 5.85 2.77
N ASP A 155 -16.93 5.79 3.83
CA ASP A 155 -16.67 4.89 4.97
C ASP A 155 -16.58 3.42 4.56
N ASP A 156 -17.30 3.02 3.51
CA ASP A 156 -17.22 1.68 2.93
C ASP A 156 -15.85 1.43 2.27
N ASP A 157 -15.26 2.43 1.62
CA ASP A 157 -13.91 2.31 1.07
C ASP A 157 -12.87 2.15 2.18
N VAL A 158 -13.04 2.90 3.28
CA VAL A 158 -12.20 2.75 4.49
C VAL A 158 -12.35 1.34 5.06
N ALA A 159 -13.58 0.84 5.19
CA ALA A 159 -13.87 -0.51 5.68
C ALA A 159 -13.17 -1.58 4.83
N LYS A 160 -13.33 -1.51 3.50
CA LYS A 160 -12.75 -2.47 2.55
C LYS A 160 -11.22 -2.55 2.66
N VAL A 161 -10.55 -1.40 2.79
CA VAL A 161 -9.08 -1.37 2.94
C VAL A 161 -8.67 -1.98 4.29
N VAL A 162 -9.33 -1.61 5.39
CA VAL A 162 -9.02 -2.17 6.73
C VAL A 162 -9.27 -3.68 6.77
N GLU A 163 -10.34 -4.16 6.15
CA GLU A 163 -10.65 -5.59 6.06
C GLU A 163 -9.64 -6.35 5.21
N ALA A 164 -9.12 -5.73 4.14
CA ALA A 164 -8.04 -6.29 3.33
C ALA A 164 -6.72 -6.37 4.13
N ILE A 165 -6.43 -5.37 4.97
CA ILE A 165 -5.27 -5.37 5.88
C ILE A 165 -5.39 -6.47 6.93
N LEU A 166 -6.57 -6.61 7.57
CA LEU A 166 -6.81 -7.52 8.69
C LEU A 166 -7.24 -8.94 8.28
N GLU A 167 -7.29 -9.24 6.97
CA GLU A 167 -7.67 -10.54 6.41
C GLU A 167 -9.09 -11.06 6.76
N LYS A 168 -9.98 -10.19 7.28
CA LYS A 168 -11.26 -10.61 7.86
C LYS A 168 -12.25 -11.23 6.86
N ASN A 169 -12.05 -11.06 5.55
CA ASN A 169 -12.96 -11.54 4.51
C ASN A 169 -12.41 -12.66 3.59
N ILE A 170 -11.14 -13.07 3.73
CA ILE A 170 -10.60 -14.16 2.89
C ILE A 170 -11.07 -15.53 3.41
N ARG A 171 -11.17 -15.72 4.73
CA ARG A 171 -11.62 -17.00 5.31
C ARG A 171 -13.09 -17.32 5.04
N ARG A 172 -13.98 -16.32 5.01
CA ARG A 172 -15.43 -16.54 4.80
C ARG A 172 -15.76 -17.08 3.41
N ARG A 173 -15.06 -16.64 2.36
CA ARG A 173 -15.30 -17.11 0.98
C ARG A 173 -14.85 -18.55 0.70
N ILE A 174 -14.02 -19.14 1.56
CA ILE A 174 -13.60 -20.56 1.42
C ILE A 174 -14.68 -21.48 1.99
N THR A 175 -15.39 -21.06 3.04
CA THR A 175 -16.49 -21.81 3.66
C THR A 175 -17.76 -21.86 2.80
N ASP A 176 -18.04 -20.84 1.97
CA ASP A 176 -19.27 -20.79 1.16
C ASP A 176 -19.17 -21.52 -0.19
N LYS A 177 -18.01 -22.11 -0.52
CA LYS A 177 -17.81 -22.90 -1.76
C LYS A 177 -17.88 -24.43 -1.56
N ASN A 178 -18.18 -24.89 -0.35
CA ASN A 178 -18.26 -26.32 -0.01
C ASN A 178 -19.63 -26.71 0.60
N LEU A 179 -20.73 -26.16 0.08
CA LEU A 179 -22.09 -26.65 0.31
C LEU A 179 -22.89 -26.70 -0.99
#